data_AF-A0ABD4W1K5-F1
#
_entry.id   AF-A0ABD4W1K5-F1
#
_cell.length_a   1.000
_cell.length_b   1.000
_cell.length_c   1.000
_cell.angle_alpha   90.00
_cell.angle_beta   90.00
_cell.angle_gamma   90.00
#
_symmetry.space_group_name_H-M   'P 1'
#
loop_
_entity.id
_entity.type
_entity.pdbx_description
1 polymer ?
#
loop_
_entity_poly.entity_id
_entity_poly.type
_entity_poly.pdbx_seq_one_letter_code
_entity_poly.pdbx_strand_id
1 'polypeptide(L)'
;MLTPNDSSSFENQLSPRQDLTFNSLQALFDQQGLPFSPPSSQFGILQFSNFDLLVSDQCPYTIKCAVFKGTDQDEFLDRQEFTGSLAAQFQQVYAFLEKHNPVESQIKGLYREDRPAYPKQALREALMNAIIHRDYSNPASSLINLYTDRVEFISFGGLMPGISLEDIQLGLSVCRNKRLADLFYQLKLVESYGTGLARIKSAYKGSRLAPQILAAPSSFKVVLPHYQAAVKAASKPVKKAVTPAPSPSPTPKPKARATGNEETVLAFGKEHGEFIRSDIEELLGVSPATATRLLRQMENSGLVLKRGKAKAIRYRISENS
;
A
#
# COMPACT_ATOMS: atom_id res chain seq x y z
N MET A 1 -16.49 18.84 18.79
CA MET A 1 -17.63 18.69 17.86
C MET A 1 -17.71 17.24 17.44
N LEU A 2 -18.61 16.47 18.07
CA LEU A 2 -18.97 15.13 17.63
C LEU A 2 -20.02 15.32 16.54
N THR A 3 -19.72 14.93 15.30
CA THR A 3 -20.69 15.03 14.21
C THR A 3 -21.85 14.05 14.46
N PRO A 4 -23.12 14.48 14.35
CA PRO A 4 -24.27 13.63 14.58
C PRO A 4 -24.45 12.62 13.44
N ASN A 5 -24.75 11.37 13.79
CA ASN A 5 -25.28 10.31 12.91
C ASN A 5 -24.47 9.94 11.66
N ASP A 6 -23.54 9.00 11.86
CA ASP A 6 -22.88 8.13 10.87
C ASP A 6 -23.86 7.11 10.22
N SER A 7 -25.11 7.52 9.99
CA SER A 7 -26.22 6.69 9.47
C SER A 7 -26.05 6.29 7.99
N SER A 8 -25.06 6.84 7.30
CA SER A 8 -24.72 6.51 5.91
C SER A 8 -23.64 5.44 5.76
N SER A 9 -22.95 5.05 6.84
CA SER A 9 -21.90 4.03 6.76
C SER A 9 -22.50 2.66 6.43
N PHE A 10 -21.81 1.89 5.58
CA PHE A 10 -22.26 0.56 5.17
C PHE A 10 -22.60 -0.32 6.38
N GLU A 11 -21.78 -0.27 7.43
CA GLU A 11 -21.91 -1.05 8.67
C GLU A 11 -23.24 -0.83 9.41
N ASN A 12 -23.81 0.36 9.30
CA ASN A 12 -25.02 0.75 10.03
C ASN A 12 -26.32 0.47 9.25
N GLN A 13 -26.21 0.06 7.99
CA GLN A 13 -27.37 -0.32 7.18
C GLN A 13 -27.89 -1.70 7.59
N LEU A 14 -29.18 -1.95 7.34
CA LEU A 14 -29.82 -3.24 7.59
C LEU A 14 -29.16 -4.34 6.75
N SER A 15 -28.83 -5.46 7.38
CA SER A 15 -28.33 -6.62 6.65
C SER A 15 -29.44 -7.19 5.77
N PRO A 16 -29.15 -7.54 4.50
CA PRO A 16 -30.09 -8.27 3.65
C PRO A 16 -30.38 -9.68 4.20
N ARG A 17 -29.56 -10.16 5.14
CA ARG A 17 -29.64 -11.49 5.74
C ARG A 17 -29.83 -11.40 7.26
N GLN A 18 -30.84 -12.10 7.78
CA GLN A 18 -31.21 -12.04 9.19
C GLN A 18 -31.03 -13.39 9.93
N ASP A 19 -30.78 -14.48 9.20
CA ASP A 19 -30.37 -15.79 9.70
C ASP A 19 -28.87 -15.87 9.97
N LEU A 20 -28.34 -14.94 10.79
CA LEU A 20 -26.90 -14.86 11.08
C LEU A 20 -26.50 -15.74 12.27
N THR A 21 -25.37 -16.41 12.14
CA THR A 21 -24.69 -17.16 13.21
C THR A 21 -23.30 -16.60 13.45
N PHE A 22 -22.79 -16.76 14.68
CA PHE A 22 -21.53 -16.16 15.10
C PHE A 22 -20.59 -17.18 15.74
N ASN A 23 -20.61 -18.44 15.28
CA ASN A 23 -19.84 -19.52 15.90
C ASN A 23 -18.34 -19.28 15.76
N SER A 24 -17.89 -18.85 14.58
CA SER A 24 -16.48 -18.51 14.35
C SER A 24 -16.04 -17.34 15.24
N LEU A 25 -16.88 -16.32 15.38
CA LEU A 25 -16.59 -15.17 16.21
C LEU A 25 -16.53 -15.55 17.70
N GLN A 26 -17.50 -16.30 18.21
CA GLN A 26 -17.50 -16.84 19.57
C GLN A 26 -16.20 -17.59 19.87
N ALA A 27 -15.78 -18.49 18.97
CA ALA A 27 -14.54 -19.26 19.14
C ALA A 27 -13.29 -18.36 19.25
N LEU A 28 -13.27 -17.21 18.56
CA LEU A 28 -12.19 -16.23 18.69
C LEU A 28 -12.19 -15.52 20.04
N PHE A 29 -13.36 -15.15 20.55
CA PHE A 29 -13.48 -14.59 21.90
C PHE A 29 -13.01 -15.60 22.95
N ASP A 30 -13.43 -16.86 22.83
CA ASP A 30 -13.03 -17.94 23.72
C ASP A 30 -11.51 -18.16 23.70
N GLN A 31 -10.90 -18.16 22.50
CA GLN A 31 -9.44 -18.28 22.33
C GLN A 31 -8.69 -17.14 23.02
N GLN A 32 -9.25 -15.93 23.06
CA GLN A 32 -8.66 -14.77 23.72
C GLN A 32 -9.01 -14.68 25.22
N GLY A 33 -9.83 -15.60 25.74
CA GLY A 33 -10.34 -15.55 27.10
C GLY A 33 -11.23 -14.34 27.37
N LEU A 34 -11.95 -13.86 26.35
CA LEU A 34 -12.82 -12.69 26.42
C LEU A 34 -14.29 -13.12 26.50
N PRO A 35 -15.14 -12.40 27.28
CA PRO A 35 -16.56 -12.68 27.28
C PRO A 35 -17.16 -12.33 25.91
N PHE A 36 -17.87 -13.29 25.32
CA PHE A 36 -18.62 -13.04 24.09
C PHE A 36 -20.03 -12.54 24.41
N SER A 37 -20.47 -11.56 23.65
CA SER A 37 -21.88 -11.21 23.55
C SER A 37 -22.20 -11.14 22.07
N PRO A 38 -23.19 -11.91 21.57
CA PRO A 38 -23.56 -11.85 20.17
C PRO A 38 -23.97 -10.41 19.84
N PRO A 39 -23.63 -9.90 18.64
CA PRO A 39 -24.06 -8.57 18.24
C PRO A 39 -25.58 -8.46 18.36
N SER A 40 -26.05 -7.70 19.35
CA SER A 40 -27.47 -7.52 19.63
C SER A 40 -27.97 -6.26 18.94
N SER A 41 -29.13 -6.34 18.30
CA SER A 41 -29.67 -5.29 17.44
C SER A 41 -29.65 -3.90 18.09
N GLN A 42 -29.29 -2.88 17.30
CA GLN A 42 -29.17 -1.50 17.77
C GLN A 42 -30.52 -0.83 18.13
N PHE A 43 -31.66 -1.50 17.91
CA PHE A 43 -32.97 -0.82 17.87
C PHE A 43 -34.15 -1.56 18.54
N GLY A 44 -33.91 -2.46 19.49
CA GLY A 44 -35.01 -3.13 20.23
C GLY A 44 -35.91 -4.05 19.39
N ILE A 45 -35.69 -4.12 18.07
CA ILE A 45 -36.21 -5.11 17.14
C ILE A 45 -35.01 -5.98 16.73
N LEU A 46 -35.14 -7.30 16.78
CA LEU A 46 -34.10 -8.30 16.46
C LEU A 46 -33.67 -8.26 14.98
N GLN A 47 -33.05 -7.17 14.53
CA GLN A 47 -32.55 -7.00 13.18
C GLN A 47 -31.05 -6.74 13.19
N PHE A 48 -30.34 -7.55 12.40
CA PHE A 48 -28.92 -7.47 12.15
C PHE A 48 -28.61 -6.39 11.11
N SER A 49 -27.56 -5.63 11.38
CA SER A 49 -26.90 -4.68 10.50
C SER A 49 -25.87 -5.36 9.62
N ASN A 50 -25.39 -4.66 8.60
CA ASN A 50 -24.31 -5.12 7.75
C ASN A 50 -23.01 -5.38 8.53
N PHE A 51 -22.72 -4.64 9.61
CA PHE A 51 -21.61 -5.01 10.49
C PHE A 51 -21.77 -6.43 11.03
N ASP A 52 -22.98 -6.80 11.45
CA ASP A 52 -23.28 -8.14 11.97
C ASP A 52 -23.08 -9.18 10.86
N LEU A 53 -23.49 -8.87 9.62
CA LEU A 53 -23.21 -9.72 8.46
C LEU A 53 -21.70 -9.93 8.24
N LEU A 54 -20.90 -8.86 8.32
CA LEU A 54 -19.44 -8.94 8.11
C LEU A 54 -18.73 -9.84 9.13
N VAL A 55 -19.25 -9.90 10.37
CA VAL A 55 -18.65 -10.66 11.46
C VAL A 55 -19.34 -12.01 11.71
N SER A 56 -20.42 -12.30 10.96
CA SER A 56 -21.14 -13.58 10.98
C SER A 56 -20.44 -14.67 10.16
N ASP A 57 -20.82 -15.93 10.39
CA ASP A 57 -20.39 -17.07 9.57
C ASP A 57 -20.90 -16.97 8.11
N GLN A 58 -21.92 -16.14 7.86
CA GLN A 58 -22.57 -15.94 6.55
C GLN A 58 -21.99 -14.75 5.76
N CYS A 59 -20.88 -14.15 6.20
CA CYS A 59 -20.24 -13.05 5.49
C CYS A 59 -19.96 -13.42 4.01
N PRO A 60 -20.51 -12.68 3.03
CA PRO A 60 -20.41 -13.02 1.62
C PRO A 60 -19.10 -12.52 0.98
N TYR A 61 -18.35 -11.66 1.69
CA TYR A 61 -17.12 -11.06 1.17
C TYR A 61 -15.95 -11.99 1.42
N THR A 62 -15.05 -12.07 0.45
CA THR A 62 -13.93 -13.02 0.47
C THR A 62 -12.60 -12.31 0.31
N ILE A 63 -11.53 -12.91 0.80
CA ILE A 63 -10.15 -12.53 0.48
C ILE A 63 -9.54 -13.62 -0.40
N LYS A 64 -8.96 -13.24 -1.53
CA LYS A 64 -8.24 -14.17 -2.43
C LYS A 64 -6.76 -13.93 -2.31
N CYS A 65 -6.02 -14.99 -1.99
CA CYS A 65 -4.56 -14.97 -1.97
C CYS A 65 -4.01 -15.76 -3.15
N ALA A 66 -2.97 -15.23 -3.79
CA ALA A 66 -2.24 -15.88 -4.86
C ALA A 66 -0.74 -15.74 -4.64
N VAL A 67 -0.01 -16.83 -4.81
CA VAL A 67 1.46 -16.88 -4.78
C VAL A 67 1.94 -17.09 -6.21
N PHE A 68 2.81 -16.21 -6.67
CA PHE A 68 3.39 -16.23 -8.01
C PHE A 68 4.84 -16.69 -7.96
N LYS A 69 5.27 -17.38 -9.02
CA LYS A 69 6.65 -17.89 -9.14
C LYS A 69 7.68 -16.78 -9.40
N GLY A 70 7.25 -15.66 -9.95
CA GLY A 70 8.11 -14.53 -10.32
C GLY A 70 7.56 -13.20 -9.82
N THR A 71 7.83 -12.15 -10.59
CA THR A 71 7.39 -10.78 -10.33
C THR A 71 6.16 -10.37 -11.15
N ASP A 72 5.75 -11.23 -12.09
CA ASP A 72 4.58 -11.14 -12.96
C ASP A 72 3.44 -12.06 -12.48
N GLN A 73 2.31 -12.02 -13.18
CA GLN A 73 1.10 -12.78 -12.83
C GLN A 73 0.89 -14.02 -13.70
N ASP A 74 1.98 -14.54 -14.30
CA ASP A 74 1.88 -15.53 -15.36
C ASP A 74 1.73 -16.97 -14.81
N GLU A 75 2.51 -17.31 -13.78
CA GLU A 75 2.54 -18.66 -13.18
C GLU A 75 2.20 -18.63 -11.68
N PHE A 76 1.08 -19.29 -11.33
CA PHE A 76 0.64 -19.47 -9.95
C PHE A 76 1.34 -20.68 -9.31
N LEU A 77 1.89 -20.49 -8.12
CA LEU A 77 2.41 -21.56 -7.26
C LEU A 77 1.35 -22.07 -6.27
N ASP A 78 0.55 -21.16 -5.72
CA ASP A 78 -0.51 -21.47 -4.76
C ASP A 78 -1.62 -20.42 -4.89
N ARG A 79 -2.87 -20.84 -4.63
CA ARG A 79 -4.04 -19.96 -4.61
C ARG A 79 -5.03 -20.45 -3.58
N GLN A 80 -5.55 -19.53 -2.78
CA GLN A 80 -6.58 -19.83 -1.80
C GLN A 80 -7.58 -18.68 -1.69
N GLU A 81 -8.86 -19.05 -1.63
CA GLU A 81 -9.96 -18.13 -1.34
C GLU A 81 -10.45 -18.39 0.10
N PHE A 82 -10.53 -17.31 0.87
CA PHE A 82 -10.94 -17.34 2.27
C PHE A 82 -12.36 -16.78 2.39
N THR A 83 -13.20 -17.49 3.14
CA THR A 83 -14.64 -17.22 3.32
C THR A 83 -15.02 -17.29 4.80
N GLY A 84 -16.26 -16.94 5.14
CA GLY A 84 -16.75 -16.89 6.53
C GLY A 84 -16.50 -15.53 7.19
N SER A 85 -16.63 -15.42 8.51
CA SER A 85 -16.50 -14.12 9.20
C SER A 85 -15.16 -13.45 8.90
N LEU A 86 -15.15 -12.11 8.82
CA LEU A 86 -13.91 -11.37 8.53
C LEU A 86 -12.81 -11.61 9.58
N ALA A 87 -13.19 -11.88 10.83
CA ALA A 87 -12.25 -12.20 11.89
C ALA A 87 -11.61 -13.59 11.69
N ALA A 88 -12.38 -14.58 11.23
CA ALA A 88 -11.83 -15.89 10.84
C ALA A 88 -10.95 -15.77 9.59
N GLN A 89 -11.41 -15.04 8.56
CA GLN A 89 -10.61 -14.79 7.36
C GLN A 89 -9.28 -14.11 7.70
N PHE A 90 -9.26 -13.15 8.64
CA PHE A 90 -8.03 -12.51 9.08
C PHE A 90 -7.01 -13.52 9.62
N GLN A 91 -7.41 -14.43 10.52
CA GLN A 91 -6.52 -15.44 11.06
C GLN A 91 -6.02 -16.42 9.99
N GLN A 92 -6.91 -16.89 9.13
CA GLN A 92 -6.58 -17.86 8.09
C GLN A 92 -5.65 -17.26 7.03
N VAL A 93 -5.91 -16.04 6.58
CA VAL A 93 -5.05 -15.30 5.65
C VAL A 93 -3.71 -14.99 6.30
N TYR A 94 -3.67 -14.60 7.57
CA TYR A 94 -2.40 -14.36 8.26
C TYR A 94 -1.56 -15.64 8.35
N ALA A 95 -2.16 -16.77 8.69
CA ALA A 95 -1.48 -18.06 8.69
C ALA A 95 -0.96 -18.45 7.30
N PHE A 96 -1.73 -18.18 6.24
CA PHE A 96 -1.31 -18.38 4.86
C PHE A 96 -0.10 -17.50 4.51
N LEU A 97 -0.13 -16.22 4.90
CA LEU A 97 0.99 -15.30 4.72
C LEU A 97 2.24 -15.77 5.46
N GLU A 98 2.11 -16.25 6.71
CA GLU A 98 3.24 -16.78 7.46
C GLU A 98 3.82 -18.05 6.82
N LYS A 99 2.96 -18.97 6.35
CA LYS A 99 3.38 -20.18 5.62
C LYS A 99 4.22 -19.84 4.38
N HIS A 100 3.87 -18.76 3.68
CA HIS A 100 4.53 -18.29 2.46
C HIS A 100 5.53 -17.14 2.69
N ASN A 101 5.94 -16.89 3.94
CA ASN A 101 6.94 -15.88 4.29
C ASN A 101 8.29 -16.55 4.55
N PRO A 102 9.19 -16.64 3.54
CA PRO A 102 10.44 -17.34 3.71
C PRO A 102 11.30 -16.71 4.80
N VAL A 103 11.93 -17.54 5.61
CA VAL A 103 12.88 -17.12 6.64
C VAL A 103 14.28 -17.32 6.10
N GLU A 104 15.01 -16.22 5.93
CA GLU A 104 16.44 -16.31 5.63
C GLU A 104 17.22 -16.38 6.94
N SER A 105 18.01 -17.43 7.10
CA SER A 105 18.97 -17.59 8.20
C SER A 105 20.35 -17.11 7.77
N GLN A 106 20.96 -16.22 8.54
CA GLN A 106 22.38 -15.84 8.36
C GLN A 106 23.14 -16.07 9.66
N ILE A 107 24.34 -16.65 9.57
CA ILE A 107 25.25 -16.76 10.72
C ILE A 107 26.04 -15.46 10.82
N LYS A 108 25.93 -14.76 11.95
CA LYS A 108 26.74 -13.57 12.27
C LYS A 108 27.55 -13.82 13.52
N GLY A 109 28.87 -13.92 13.35
CA GLY A 109 29.77 -14.30 14.43
C GLY A 109 29.44 -15.72 14.91
N LEU A 110 29.15 -15.87 16.20
CA LEU A 110 28.85 -17.17 16.81
C LEU A 110 27.37 -17.59 16.68
N TYR A 111 26.47 -16.66 16.35
CA TYR A 111 25.03 -16.88 16.48
C TYR A 111 24.31 -16.81 15.12
N ARG A 112 23.27 -17.64 14.98
CA ARG A 112 22.34 -17.60 13.84
C ARG A 112 21.30 -16.51 14.08
N GLU A 113 21.13 -15.64 13.09
CA GLU A 113 20.02 -14.71 13.01
C GLU A 113 19.02 -15.18 11.94
N ASP A 114 17.80 -15.50 12.36
CA ASP A 114 16.68 -15.76 11.45
C ASP A 114 15.90 -14.47 11.22
N ARG A 115 15.71 -14.11 9.96
CA ARG A 115 14.91 -12.93 9.61
C ARG A 115 13.90 -13.29 8.52
N PRO A 116 12.60 -13.13 8.79
CA PRO A 116 11.58 -13.33 7.77
C PRO A 116 11.75 -12.31 6.64
N ALA A 117 11.41 -12.72 5.42
CA ALA A 117 11.42 -11.87 4.23
C ALA A 117 10.48 -10.66 4.36
N TYR A 118 9.39 -10.81 5.11
CA TYR A 118 8.47 -9.72 5.43
C TYR A 118 8.30 -9.63 6.95
N PRO A 119 8.46 -8.43 7.56
CA PRO A 119 8.22 -8.27 8.99
C PRO A 119 6.79 -8.66 9.35
N LYS A 120 6.64 -9.54 10.35
CA LYS A 120 5.33 -10.03 10.82
C LYS A 120 4.35 -8.89 11.16
N GLN A 121 4.87 -7.82 11.77
CA GLN A 121 4.09 -6.63 12.09
C GLN A 121 3.58 -5.92 10.82
N ALA A 122 4.39 -5.83 9.76
CA ALA A 122 3.97 -5.18 8.52
C ALA A 122 2.89 -5.99 7.79
N LEU A 123 3.03 -7.33 7.75
CA LEU A 123 2.00 -8.21 7.20
C LEU A 123 0.67 -8.07 7.96
N ARG A 124 0.73 -8.09 9.30
CA ARG A 124 -0.45 -7.95 10.18
C ARG A 124 -1.19 -6.64 9.92
N GLU A 125 -0.46 -5.52 9.91
CA GLU A 125 -1.04 -4.18 9.72
C GLU A 125 -1.53 -3.96 8.29
N ALA A 126 -0.85 -4.49 7.28
CA ALA A 126 -1.30 -4.38 5.88
C ALA A 126 -2.58 -5.18 5.64
N LEU A 127 -2.67 -6.40 6.17
CA LEU A 127 -3.88 -7.21 6.12
C LEU A 127 -5.03 -6.52 6.86
N MET A 128 -4.77 -5.98 8.05
CA MET A 128 -5.76 -5.23 8.81
C MET A 128 -6.32 -4.06 8.00
N ASN A 129 -5.44 -3.25 7.41
CA ASN A 129 -5.85 -2.10 6.62
C ASN A 129 -6.72 -2.52 5.42
N ALA A 130 -6.38 -3.63 4.77
CA ALA A 130 -7.15 -4.18 3.65
C ALA A 130 -8.55 -4.69 4.04
N ILE A 131 -8.82 -4.90 5.34
CA ILE A 131 -10.12 -5.30 5.89
C ILE A 131 -10.89 -4.08 6.41
N ILE A 132 -10.30 -3.27 7.30
CA ILE A 132 -11.02 -2.20 8.00
C ILE A 132 -11.26 -0.95 7.15
N HIS A 133 -10.45 -0.73 6.10
CA HIS A 133 -10.64 0.40 5.18
C HIS A 133 -11.32 -0.01 3.87
N ARG A 134 -11.68 -1.28 3.69
CA ARG A 134 -12.36 -1.77 2.49
C ARG A 134 -13.75 -1.16 2.32
N ASP A 135 -14.12 -0.83 1.09
CA ASP A 135 -15.50 -0.51 0.72
C ASP A 135 -16.31 -1.80 0.55
N TYR A 136 -17.17 -2.10 1.52
CA TYR A 136 -18.06 -3.27 1.51
C TYR A 136 -19.33 -3.09 0.68
N SER A 137 -19.61 -1.90 0.15
CA SER A 137 -20.65 -1.77 -0.88
C SER A 137 -20.30 -2.52 -2.18
N ASN A 138 -19.01 -2.78 -2.41
CA ASN A 138 -18.52 -3.56 -3.54
C ASN A 138 -18.41 -5.07 -3.19
N PRO A 139 -19.01 -5.98 -3.98
CA PRO A 139 -19.00 -7.42 -3.70
C PRO A 139 -17.67 -8.12 -4.06
N ALA A 140 -16.78 -7.50 -4.84
CA ALA A 140 -15.59 -8.17 -5.37
C ALA A 140 -14.52 -8.44 -4.30
N SER A 141 -13.85 -9.59 -4.36
CA SER A 141 -12.88 -10.02 -3.35
C SER A 141 -11.71 -9.04 -3.17
N SER A 142 -11.23 -8.85 -1.94
CA SER A 142 -9.89 -8.25 -1.74
C SER A 142 -8.83 -9.22 -2.26
N LEU A 143 -7.76 -8.70 -2.85
CA LEU A 143 -6.69 -9.51 -3.43
C LEU A 143 -5.40 -9.34 -2.65
N ILE A 144 -4.74 -10.44 -2.34
CA ILE A 144 -3.41 -10.45 -1.74
C ILE A 144 -2.49 -11.27 -2.61
N ASN A 145 -1.54 -10.60 -3.25
CA ASN A 145 -0.64 -11.21 -4.23
C ASN A 145 0.77 -11.26 -3.65
N LEU A 146 1.33 -12.47 -3.55
CA LEU A 146 2.69 -12.70 -3.10
C LEU A 146 3.54 -12.99 -4.33
N TYR A 147 4.55 -12.15 -4.53
CA TYR A 147 5.57 -12.29 -5.57
C TYR A 147 6.91 -12.62 -4.93
N THR A 148 7.89 -12.99 -5.74
CA THR A 148 9.26 -13.22 -5.25
C THR A 148 9.91 -11.99 -4.61
N ASP A 149 9.46 -10.78 -4.98
CA ASP A 149 10.07 -9.52 -4.55
C ASP A 149 9.17 -8.63 -3.66
N ARG A 150 7.87 -8.94 -3.53
CA ARG A 150 6.91 -8.12 -2.79
C ARG A 150 5.61 -8.87 -2.44
N VAL A 151 4.87 -8.34 -1.47
CA VAL A 151 3.48 -8.69 -1.22
C VAL A 151 2.61 -7.46 -1.50
N GLU A 152 1.54 -7.61 -2.27
CA GLU A 152 0.56 -6.57 -2.55
C GLU A 152 -0.76 -6.90 -1.85
N PHE A 153 -1.27 -5.95 -1.07
CA PHE A 153 -2.61 -6.00 -0.48
C PHE A 153 -3.49 -5.01 -1.23
N ILE A 154 -4.54 -5.50 -1.88
CA ILE A 154 -5.44 -4.71 -2.72
C ILE A 154 -6.85 -4.81 -2.16
N SER A 155 -7.42 -3.68 -1.76
CA SER A 155 -8.79 -3.58 -1.29
C SER A 155 -9.58 -2.60 -2.13
N PHE A 156 -10.88 -2.84 -2.27
CA PHE A 156 -11.79 -1.91 -2.91
C PHE A 156 -12.03 -0.66 -2.06
N GLY A 157 -12.25 0.45 -2.75
CA GLY A 157 -12.46 1.77 -2.20
C GLY A 157 -11.18 2.60 -2.14
N GLY A 158 -11.25 3.82 -2.65
CA GLY A 158 -10.18 4.80 -2.56
C GLY A 158 -10.12 5.48 -1.20
N LEU A 159 -9.44 6.63 -1.14
CA LEU A 159 -9.40 7.47 0.06
C LEU A 159 -10.80 7.98 0.43
N MET A 160 -11.03 8.21 1.73
CA MET A 160 -12.27 8.85 2.18
C MET A 160 -12.35 10.28 1.62
N PRO A 161 -13.55 10.79 1.28
CA PRO A 161 -13.70 12.17 0.82
C PRO A 161 -13.04 13.17 1.77
N GLY A 162 -12.25 14.08 1.22
CA GLY A 162 -11.51 15.07 2.01
C GLY A 162 -10.20 14.57 2.63
N ILE A 163 -9.76 13.34 2.35
CA ILE A 163 -8.48 12.79 2.80
C ILE A 163 -7.55 12.60 1.60
N SER A 164 -6.36 13.20 1.68
CA SER A 164 -5.29 13.03 0.69
C SER A 164 -4.27 11.95 1.10
N LEU A 165 -3.39 11.55 0.18
CA LEU A 165 -2.27 10.66 0.51
C LEU A 165 -1.27 11.36 1.44
N GLU A 166 -1.13 12.67 1.33
CA GLU A 166 -0.29 13.51 2.18
C GLU A 166 -0.79 13.49 3.63
N ASP A 167 -2.10 13.64 3.83
CA ASP A 167 -2.71 13.59 5.17
C ASP A 167 -2.44 12.25 5.86
N ILE A 168 -2.58 11.16 5.11
CA ILE A 168 -2.28 9.81 5.60
C ILE A 168 -0.79 9.65 5.93
N GLN A 169 0.09 10.28 5.15
CA GLN A 169 1.53 10.30 5.45
C GLN A 169 1.85 11.08 6.72
N LEU A 170 1.06 12.10 7.07
CA LEU A 170 1.15 12.87 8.32
C LEU A 170 0.54 12.13 9.52
N GLY A 171 -0.07 10.96 9.31
CA GLY A 171 -0.67 10.14 10.35
C GLY A 171 -2.16 10.35 10.54
N LEU A 172 -2.82 11.11 9.67
CA LEU A 172 -4.28 11.16 9.66
C LEU A 172 -4.84 9.81 9.23
N SER A 173 -5.80 9.30 10.00
CA SER A 173 -6.44 8.03 9.68
C SER A 173 -7.93 8.13 10.00
N VAL A 174 -8.74 8.00 8.95
CA VAL A 174 -10.19 7.90 9.05
C VAL A 174 -10.59 6.48 8.66
N CYS A 175 -11.13 5.74 9.61
CA CYS A 175 -11.60 4.38 9.39
C CYS A 175 -12.95 4.40 8.67
N ARG A 176 -13.07 3.64 7.59
CA ARG A 176 -14.34 3.47 6.85
C ARG A 176 -15.31 2.57 7.62
N ASN A 177 -14.79 1.51 8.23
CA ASN A 177 -15.55 0.53 9.00
C ASN A 177 -15.12 0.63 10.47
N LYS A 178 -15.73 1.57 11.20
CA LYS A 178 -15.36 1.89 12.58
C LYS A 178 -15.75 0.77 13.55
N ARG A 179 -16.94 0.19 13.40
CA ARG A 179 -17.41 -0.91 14.27
C ARG A 179 -16.53 -2.15 14.09
N LEU A 180 -16.13 -2.44 12.85
CA LEU A 180 -15.18 -3.51 12.54
C LEU A 180 -13.80 -3.23 13.15
N ALA A 181 -13.28 -2.01 13.03
CA ALA A 181 -12.03 -1.65 13.68
C ALA A 181 -12.10 -1.79 15.21
N ASP A 182 -13.22 -1.41 15.82
CA ASP A 182 -13.45 -1.54 17.27
C ASP A 182 -13.49 -3.00 17.72
N LEU A 183 -14.16 -3.87 16.96
CA LEU A 183 -14.16 -5.31 17.22
C LEU A 183 -12.75 -5.91 17.14
N PHE A 184 -11.98 -5.56 16.10
CA PHE A 184 -10.62 -6.09 15.94
C PHE A 184 -9.66 -5.58 17.02
N TYR A 185 -9.89 -4.38 17.56
CA TYR A 185 -9.20 -3.89 18.74
C TYR A 185 -9.57 -4.69 19.99
N GLN A 186 -10.85 -4.97 20.22
CA GLN A 186 -11.32 -5.80 21.34
C GLN A 186 -10.73 -7.21 21.29
N LEU A 187 -10.67 -7.82 20.10
CA LEU A 187 -10.06 -9.13 19.86
C LEU A 187 -8.52 -9.13 19.96
N LYS A 188 -7.90 -8.00 20.31
CA LYS A 188 -6.43 -7.81 20.39
C LYS A 188 -5.70 -8.13 19.08
N LEU A 189 -6.41 -8.07 17.95
CA LEU A 189 -5.83 -8.22 16.62
C LEU A 189 -5.16 -6.90 16.15
N VAL A 190 -5.52 -5.78 16.79
CA VAL A 190 -4.97 -4.43 16.59
C VAL A 190 -4.59 -3.81 17.93
N GLU A 191 -3.47 -3.09 17.96
CA GLU A 191 -3.00 -2.40 19.17
C GLU A 191 -3.44 -0.93 19.28
N SER A 192 -3.69 -0.23 18.18
CA SER A 192 -4.22 1.15 18.20
C SER A 192 -4.69 1.64 16.82
N TYR A 193 -5.69 2.51 16.81
CA TYR A 193 -6.20 3.17 15.61
C TYR A 193 -5.18 4.15 15.03
N GLY A 194 -5.14 4.23 13.70
CA GLY A 194 -4.41 5.26 12.95
C GLY A 194 -2.89 5.16 12.94
N THR A 195 -2.31 4.18 13.63
CA THR A 195 -0.85 3.97 13.64
C THR A 195 -0.39 2.87 12.67
N GLY A 196 -1.31 2.12 12.05
CA GLY A 196 -0.97 0.92 11.26
C GLY A 196 0.02 1.20 10.13
N LEU A 197 -0.17 2.27 9.36
CA LEU A 197 0.79 2.67 8.31
C LEU A 197 2.14 3.14 8.88
N ALA A 198 2.13 3.82 10.02
CA ALA A 198 3.36 4.21 10.72
C ALA A 198 4.13 3.00 11.24
N ARG A 199 3.43 1.97 11.75
CA ARG A 199 3.99 0.68 12.16
C ARG A 199 4.59 -0.07 10.98
N ILE A 200 3.91 -0.12 9.83
CA ILE A 200 4.45 -0.68 8.59
C ILE A 200 5.76 0.02 8.22
N LYS A 201 5.78 1.36 8.19
CA LYS A 201 7.01 2.14 7.92
C LYS A 201 8.10 1.85 8.95
N SER A 202 7.73 1.75 10.24
CA SER A 202 8.68 1.47 11.33
C SER A 202 9.29 0.07 11.23
N ALA A 203 8.50 -0.93 10.83
CA ALA A 203 8.96 -2.29 10.62
C ALA A 203 10.00 -2.39 9.49
N TYR A 204 10.02 -1.42 8.58
CA TYR A 204 11.00 -1.29 7.50
C TYR A 204 12.14 -0.29 7.81
N LYS A 205 12.27 0.22 9.04
CA LYS A 205 13.43 1.03 9.42
C LYS A 205 14.73 0.24 9.21
N GLY A 206 15.69 0.85 8.54
CA GLY A 206 16.97 0.22 8.17
C GLY A 206 16.94 -0.61 6.88
N SER A 207 15.76 -0.82 6.27
CA SER A 207 15.63 -1.35 4.90
C SER A 207 15.90 -0.25 3.88
N ARG A 208 16.46 -0.60 2.70
CA ARG A 208 16.58 0.33 1.55
C ARG A 208 15.30 0.50 0.75
N LEU A 209 14.39 -0.47 0.85
CA LEU A 209 13.10 -0.43 0.19
C LEU A 209 12.05 -0.10 1.24
N ALA A 210 11.24 0.90 0.94
CA ALA A 210 10.13 1.33 1.76
C ALA A 210 8.83 0.72 1.23
N PRO A 211 7.89 0.36 2.12
CA PRO A 211 6.52 0.07 1.73
C PRO A 211 5.90 1.21 0.94
N GLN A 212 5.11 0.87 -0.08
CA GLN A 212 4.42 1.85 -0.91
C GLN A 212 2.92 1.79 -0.65
N ILE A 213 2.29 2.95 -0.70
CA ILE A 213 0.85 3.11 -0.59
C ILE A 213 0.41 3.77 -1.88
N LEU A 214 -0.47 3.10 -2.62
CA LEU A 214 -1.04 3.59 -3.85
C LEU A 214 -2.56 3.69 -3.64
N ALA A 215 -3.12 4.86 -3.94
CA ALA A 215 -4.56 5.06 -3.90
C ALA A 215 -5.02 5.50 -5.29
N ALA A 216 -6.10 4.87 -5.75
CA ALA A 216 -6.88 5.28 -6.90
C ALA A 216 -8.31 5.58 -6.42
N PRO A 217 -9.18 6.18 -7.25
CA PRO A 217 -10.54 6.54 -6.82
C PRO A 217 -11.34 5.35 -6.24
N SER A 218 -11.15 4.15 -6.79
CA SER A 218 -11.91 2.95 -6.42
C SER A 218 -11.07 1.86 -5.76
N SER A 219 -9.78 2.08 -5.51
CA SER A 219 -8.92 1.06 -4.92
C SER A 219 -7.80 1.63 -4.06
N PHE A 220 -7.39 0.84 -3.09
CA PHE A 220 -6.27 1.13 -2.23
C PHE A 220 -5.33 -0.08 -2.24
N LYS A 221 -4.03 0.19 -2.41
CA LYS A 221 -2.99 -0.83 -2.48
C LYS A 221 -1.85 -0.53 -1.53
N VAL A 222 -1.50 -1.51 -0.70
CA VAL A 222 -0.27 -1.50 0.11
C VAL A 222 0.71 -2.51 -0.50
N VAL A 223 1.91 -2.07 -0.81
CA VAL A 223 2.99 -2.91 -1.34
C VAL A 223 4.09 -3.04 -0.29
N LEU A 224 4.34 -4.25 0.17
CA LEU A 224 5.43 -4.58 1.07
C LEU A 224 6.58 -5.20 0.26
N PRO A 225 7.73 -4.53 0.11
CA PRO A 225 8.87 -5.11 -0.60
C PRO A 225 9.55 -6.20 0.23
N HIS A 226 10.23 -7.13 -0.43
CA HIS A 226 11.04 -8.15 0.22
C HIS A 226 12.15 -7.47 1.05
N TYR A 227 12.11 -7.67 2.35
CA TYR A 227 12.95 -6.94 3.33
C TYR A 227 14.44 -7.10 3.05
N GLN A 228 14.89 -8.29 2.61
CA GLN A 228 16.32 -8.55 2.37
C GLN A 228 16.84 -8.23 0.96
N ALA A 229 16.00 -8.16 -0.07
CA ALA A 229 16.40 -7.59 -1.37
C ALA A 229 16.86 -6.12 -1.18
N ALA A 230 16.28 -5.46 -0.19
CA ALA A 230 16.69 -4.15 0.26
C ALA A 230 18.04 -4.13 1.02
N VAL A 231 18.48 -5.23 1.64
CA VAL A 231 19.73 -5.28 2.43
C VAL A 231 20.93 -5.65 1.55
N LYS A 232 20.79 -6.63 0.64
CA LYS A 232 21.89 -7.18 -0.19
C LYS A 232 22.47 -6.19 -1.22
N ALA A 233 21.76 -5.12 -1.57
CA ALA A 233 22.33 -4.07 -2.43
C ALA A 233 23.48 -3.29 -1.75
N ALA A 234 23.71 -3.47 -0.43
CA ALA A 234 24.72 -2.76 0.35
C ALA A 234 26.13 -3.34 0.34
N SER A 235 26.29 -4.58 -0.08
CA SER A 235 27.55 -5.31 0.01
C SER A 235 28.41 -5.26 -1.26
N LYS A 236 28.07 -4.45 -2.27
CA LYS A 236 29.03 -4.16 -3.35
C LYS A 236 30.13 -3.24 -2.81
N PRO A 237 31.40 -3.69 -2.74
CA PRO A 237 32.48 -2.87 -2.21
C PRO A 237 32.83 -1.80 -3.25
N VAL A 238 32.72 -0.54 -2.84
CA VAL A 238 33.32 0.59 -3.57
C VAL A 238 34.83 0.48 -3.40
N LYS A 239 35.56 0.22 -4.49
CA LYS A 239 37.03 0.29 -4.51
C LYS A 239 37.46 1.71 -4.13
N LYS A 240 38.07 1.87 -2.95
CA LYS A 240 38.74 3.10 -2.55
C LYS A 240 40.07 3.21 -3.32
N ALA A 241 40.20 4.23 -4.16
CA ALA A 241 41.49 4.76 -4.57
C ALA A 241 41.81 6.00 -3.72
N VAL A 242 42.97 5.96 -3.08
CA VAL A 242 43.63 7.03 -2.31
C VAL A 242 44.40 7.90 -3.34
N THR A 243 44.37 9.24 -3.35
CA THR A 243 45.25 10.21 -2.63
C THR A 243 44.86 11.67 -3.07
N PRO A 244 45.47 12.77 -2.56
CA PRO A 244 44.93 13.74 -1.59
C PRO A 244 44.49 15.12 -2.17
N ALA A 245 43.76 15.90 -1.36
CA ALA A 245 43.43 17.33 -1.52
C ALA A 245 44.48 18.24 -0.82
N PRO A 246 44.50 19.60 -0.95
CA PRO A 246 43.47 20.51 -0.38
C PRO A 246 43.16 21.79 -1.21
N SER A 247 41.89 22.13 -1.49
CA SER A 247 41.03 23.16 -0.82
C SER A 247 41.11 24.59 -1.44
N PRO A 248 40.09 25.50 -1.29
CA PRO A 248 38.97 25.48 -0.35
C PRO A 248 37.53 25.77 -0.88
N SER A 249 36.60 25.13 -0.16
CA SER A 249 35.17 25.36 0.18
C SER A 249 34.71 26.83 0.43
N PRO A 250 33.37 27.19 0.41
CA PRO A 250 32.36 26.72 1.40
C PRO A 250 30.88 26.50 0.95
N THR A 251 30.29 25.39 1.48
CA THR A 251 28.92 25.07 2.04
C THR A 251 27.66 25.99 1.84
N PRO A 252 26.40 25.56 2.16
CA PRO A 252 25.73 24.21 2.22
C PRO A 252 24.21 24.13 1.77
N LYS A 253 23.72 22.92 1.38
CA LYS A 253 22.33 22.30 1.44
C LYS A 253 21.09 23.08 0.87
N PRO A 254 19.87 22.49 0.67
CA PRO A 254 19.37 21.09 0.74
C PRO A 254 18.65 20.65 -0.57
N LYS A 255 18.21 19.39 -0.72
CA LYS A 255 17.13 19.07 -1.69
C LYS A 255 16.02 18.19 -1.10
N ALA A 256 14.84 18.78 -1.15
CA ALA A 256 13.50 18.24 -0.95
C ALA A 256 13.01 17.45 -2.19
N ARG A 257 11.81 16.90 -2.06
CA ARG A 257 11.09 15.95 -2.92
C ARG A 257 10.42 16.66 -4.14
N ALA A 258 10.36 15.98 -5.30
CA ALA A 258 9.47 16.13 -6.48
C ALA A 258 9.14 17.52 -7.08
N THR A 259 9.39 17.70 -8.41
CA THR A 259 8.83 18.66 -9.43
C THR A 259 9.87 19.16 -10.45
N GLY A 260 11.16 19.02 -10.17
CA GLY A 260 12.19 19.76 -10.91
C GLY A 260 12.39 19.41 -12.39
N ASN A 261 12.10 18.18 -12.85
CA ASN A 261 12.46 17.79 -14.22
C ASN A 261 11.58 18.46 -15.28
N GLU A 262 10.27 18.61 -15.03
CA GLU A 262 9.36 19.29 -15.96
C GLU A 262 9.66 20.79 -16.03
N GLU A 263 9.87 21.42 -14.86
CA GLU A 263 10.28 22.83 -14.77
C GLU A 263 11.62 23.10 -15.48
N THR A 264 12.58 22.18 -15.36
CA THR A 264 13.89 22.32 -16.03
C THR A 264 13.73 22.25 -17.56
N VAL A 265 12.89 21.35 -18.06
CA VAL A 265 12.58 21.25 -19.50
C VAL A 265 11.83 22.49 -19.99
N LEU A 266 10.91 23.04 -19.19
CA LEU A 266 10.20 24.29 -19.50
C LEU A 266 11.14 25.51 -19.48
N ALA A 267 12.10 25.58 -18.56
CA ALA A 267 13.09 26.66 -18.56
C ALA A 267 13.96 26.58 -19.82
N PHE A 268 14.45 25.38 -20.15
CA PHE A 268 15.28 25.14 -21.34
C PHE A 268 14.57 25.48 -22.65
N GLY A 269 13.31 25.06 -22.81
CA GLY A 269 12.54 25.41 -24.00
C GLY A 269 12.18 26.89 -24.09
N LYS A 270 12.09 27.63 -22.98
CA LYS A 270 11.90 29.09 -22.99
C LYS A 270 13.16 29.80 -23.48
N GLU A 271 14.33 29.27 -23.17
CA GLU A 271 15.63 29.84 -23.56
C GLU A 271 16.05 29.49 -24.99
N HIS A 272 15.75 28.27 -25.46
CA HIS A 272 16.25 27.76 -26.76
C HIS A 272 15.16 27.56 -27.81
N GLY A 273 13.89 27.72 -27.45
CA GLY A 273 12.75 27.62 -28.37
C GLY A 273 12.40 26.16 -28.72
N GLU A 274 12.94 25.67 -29.84
CA GLU A 274 12.71 24.28 -30.29
C GLU A 274 13.86 23.36 -29.87
N PHE A 275 13.52 22.21 -29.31
CA PHE A 275 14.48 21.22 -28.83
C PHE A 275 14.12 19.80 -29.27
N ILE A 276 15.10 18.90 -29.23
CA ILE A 276 14.93 17.48 -29.55
C ILE A 276 15.14 16.62 -28.32
N ARG A 277 14.76 15.34 -28.43
CA ARG A 277 14.82 14.39 -27.32
C ARG A 277 16.22 14.23 -26.73
N SER A 278 17.27 14.24 -27.56
CA SER A 278 18.65 14.12 -27.10
C SER A 278 19.07 15.27 -26.20
N ASP A 279 18.54 16.48 -26.44
CA ASP A 279 18.85 17.66 -25.62
C ASP A 279 18.33 17.45 -24.20
N ILE A 280 17.19 16.77 -24.04
CA ILE A 280 16.61 16.45 -22.71
C ILE A 280 17.36 15.32 -22.02
N GLU A 281 17.90 14.37 -22.79
CA GLU A 281 18.78 13.33 -22.25
C GLU A 281 20.04 13.94 -21.65
N GLU A 282 20.67 14.88 -22.36
CA GLU A 282 21.87 15.59 -21.91
C GLU A 282 21.56 16.53 -20.75
N LEU A 283 20.52 17.35 -20.86
CA LEU A 283 20.10 18.32 -19.85
C LEU A 283 19.81 17.67 -18.49
N LEU A 284 19.15 16.50 -18.49
CA LEU A 284 18.74 15.82 -17.26
C LEU A 284 19.64 14.65 -16.88
N GLY A 285 20.59 14.25 -17.72
CA GLY A 285 21.43 13.07 -17.53
C GLY A 285 20.62 11.76 -17.47
N VAL A 286 19.52 11.67 -18.22
CA VAL A 286 18.57 10.53 -18.18
C VAL A 286 18.65 9.66 -19.42
N SER A 287 18.17 8.41 -19.28
CA SER A 287 18.15 7.47 -20.40
C SER A 287 17.16 7.90 -21.52
N PRO A 288 17.42 7.48 -22.78
CA PRO A 288 16.52 7.61 -23.91
C PRO A 288 15.03 7.34 -23.63
N ALA A 289 14.75 6.26 -22.90
CA ALA A 289 13.40 5.84 -22.55
C ALA A 289 12.74 6.77 -21.53
N THR A 290 13.52 7.31 -20.60
CA THR A 290 13.05 8.21 -19.55
C THR A 290 12.72 9.59 -20.12
N ALA A 291 13.60 10.13 -20.98
CA ALA A 291 13.34 11.38 -21.71
C ALA A 291 12.07 11.25 -22.59
N THR A 292 11.89 10.10 -23.26
CA THR A 292 10.69 9.84 -24.06
C THR A 292 9.41 9.82 -23.21
N ARG A 293 9.46 9.17 -22.05
CA ARG A 293 8.31 9.11 -21.12
C ARG A 293 7.95 10.49 -20.58
N LEU A 294 8.95 11.29 -20.20
CA LEU A 294 8.77 12.65 -19.71
C LEU A 294 8.15 13.55 -20.79
N LEU A 295 8.69 13.54 -22.02
CA LEU A 295 8.15 14.34 -23.12
C LEU A 295 6.72 13.95 -23.50
N ARG A 296 6.37 12.66 -23.46
CA ARG A 296 4.98 12.21 -23.66
C ARG A 296 4.04 12.69 -22.55
N GLN A 297 4.52 12.70 -21.30
CA GLN A 297 3.74 13.20 -20.18
C GLN A 297 3.48 14.71 -20.33
N MET A 298 4.52 15.48 -20.68
CA MET A 298 4.42 16.92 -20.93
C MET A 298 3.58 17.27 -22.18
N GLU A 299 3.58 16.40 -23.19
CA GLU A 299 2.69 16.52 -24.36
C GLU A 299 1.22 16.27 -23.97
N ASN A 300 0.96 15.20 -23.21
CA ASN A 300 -0.39 14.87 -22.74
C ASN A 300 -0.96 15.92 -21.77
N SER A 301 -0.11 16.59 -20.99
CA SER A 301 -0.52 17.68 -20.09
C SER A 301 -0.59 19.05 -20.79
N GLY A 302 -0.29 19.11 -22.10
CA GLY A 302 -0.38 20.34 -22.90
C GLY A 302 0.74 21.35 -22.67
N LEU A 303 1.82 20.97 -21.95
CA LEU A 303 2.97 21.84 -21.64
C LEU A 303 3.93 21.98 -22.82
N VAL A 304 4.03 20.94 -23.67
CA VAL A 304 4.94 20.89 -24.82
C VAL A 304 4.18 20.38 -26.05
N LEU A 305 4.44 21.02 -27.19
CA LEU A 305 3.89 20.66 -28.50
C LEU A 305 4.94 19.93 -29.33
N LYS A 306 4.54 18.80 -29.91
CA LYS A 306 5.37 17.98 -30.79
C LYS A 306 5.13 18.34 -32.26
N ARG A 307 6.21 18.54 -33.02
CA ARG A 307 6.18 18.79 -34.48
C ARG A 307 7.08 17.83 -35.24
N GLY A 308 6.63 17.40 -36.42
CA GLY A 308 7.40 16.53 -37.32
C GLY A 308 7.08 15.03 -37.21
N LYS A 309 7.67 14.25 -38.13
CA LYS A 309 7.51 12.79 -38.21
C LYS A 309 8.88 12.10 -38.19
N ALA A 310 8.94 10.91 -37.57
CA ALA A 310 10.13 10.06 -37.49
C ALA A 310 11.39 10.78 -36.94
N LYS A 311 12.49 10.84 -37.71
CA LYS A 311 13.77 11.42 -37.26
C LYS A 311 13.77 12.95 -37.16
N ALA A 312 12.72 13.63 -37.61
CA ALA A 312 12.58 15.08 -37.58
C ALA A 312 11.62 15.58 -36.48
N ILE A 313 11.44 14.80 -35.39
CA ILE A 313 10.60 15.23 -34.27
C ILE A 313 11.30 16.34 -33.48
N ARG A 314 10.65 17.49 -33.39
CA ARG A 314 11.01 18.62 -32.52
C ARG A 314 9.90 18.91 -31.52
N TYR A 315 10.26 19.49 -30.41
CA TYR A 315 9.38 19.89 -29.33
C TYR A 315 9.51 21.39 -29.07
N ARG A 316 8.42 22.06 -28.73
CA ARG A 316 8.37 23.47 -28.32
C ARG A 316 7.39 23.64 -27.17
N ILE A 317 7.62 24.58 -26.28
CA ILE A 317 6.69 24.87 -25.18
C ILE A 317 5.38 25.45 -25.72
N SER A 318 4.26 25.03 -25.12
CA SER A 318 2.93 25.56 -25.41
C SER A 318 2.78 26.97 -24.83
N GLU A 319 2.31 27.93 -25.63
CA GLU A 319 2.24 29.37 -25.27
C GLU A 319 1.26 29.70 -24.13
N ASN A 320 0.56 28.69 -23.58
CA ASN A 320 -0.31 28.80 -22.40
C ASN A 320 0.33 28.27 -21.09
N SER A 321 1.67 28.17 -20.99
CA SER A 321 2.41 27.56 -19.85
C SER A 321 3.34 28.49 -19.06
#